data_AF-A0AA43LLA9-F1
#
_entry.id   AF-A0AA43LLA9-F1
#
_cell.length_a   1.000
_cell.length_b   1.000
_cell.length_c   1.000
_cell.angle_alpha   90.00
_cell.angle_beta   90.00
_cell.angle_gamma   90.00
#
_symmetry.space_group_name_H-M   'P 1'
#
loop_
_entity.id
_entity.type
_entity.pdbx_description
1 polymer ?
#
loop_
_entity_poly.entity_id
_entity_poly.type
_entity_poly.pdbx_seq_one_letter_code
_entity_poly.pdbx_strand_id
1 'polypeptide(L)'
;MKRLIITIFLAAVFACAASAQVTIGSTDAPDKAKLLQIDNSGGLGLPRVQLANLSTLQPFITGTLSADDKKAHAGLMVYNLTTTSPFKKGIYVWDGEKWTEAAEGADSGSGGGKKWFYMPAFNLPMDAKGSKTFDLYAEYQKQFTQSLNTTLYKTSNSSVTTVPAPEIGTLYTRTQLDYVVVNYDASVVTVNSITNQGVMTYNVLDTDPLPTAFMTIVFVVKE
;
A
#
# COMPACT_ATOMS: atom_id res chain seq x y z
N MET A 1 -72.95 -17.60 16.41
CA MET A 1 -72.05 -18.53 15.68
C MET A 1 -71.51 -17.95 14.37
N LYS A 2 -72.34 -17.46 13.43
CA LYS A 2 -71.87 -16.92 12.13
C LYS A 2 -70.91 -15.71 12.23
N ARG A 3 -71.11 -14.78 13.18
CA ARG A 3 -70.25 -13.60 13.35
C ARG A 3 -68.88 -13.93 13.98
N LEU A 4 -68.82 -14.93 14.87
CA LEU A 4 -67.58 -15.39 15.50
C LEU A 4 -66.66 -16.10 14.49
N ILE A 5 -67.25 -16.86 13.56
CA ILE A 5 -66.53 -17.54 12.48
C ILE A 5 -65.88 -16.53 11.53
N ILE A 6 -66.56 -15.43 11.21
CA ILE A 6 -66.04 -14.38 10.32
C ILE A 6 -64.85 -13.66 10.96
N THR A 7 -64.88 -13.39 12.27
CA THR A 7 -63.76 -12.72 12.96
C THR A 7 -62.52 -13.60 13.06
N ILE A 8 -62.69 -14.90 13.32
CA ILE A 8 -61.57 -15.86 13.35
C ILE A 8 -60.96 -16.03 11.95
N PHE A 9 -61.79 -16.06 10.91
CA PHE A 9 -61.33 -16.15 9.54
C PHE A 9 -60.56 -14.89 9.11
N LEU A 10 -61.01 -13.70 9.52
CA LEU A 10 -60.34 -12.44 9.19
C LEU A 10 -59.00 -12.26 9.93
N ALA A 11 -58.90 -12.76 11.17
CA ALA A 11 -57.64 -12.76 11.92
C ALA A 11 -56.62 -13.77 11.36
N ALA A 12 -57.08 -14.90 10.81
CA ALA A 12 -56.22 -15.88 10.16
C ALA A 12 -55.63 -15.38 8.82
N VAL A 13 -56.35 -14.51 8.10
CA VAL A 13 -55.87 -13.90 6.85
C VAL A 13 -54.78 -12.83 7.09
N PHE A 14 -54.76 -12.20 8.28
CA PHE A 14 -53.74 -11.20 8.62
C PHE A 14 -52.42 -11.80 9.16
N ALA A 15 -52.36 -13.12 9.38
CA ALA A 15 -51.20 -13.81 9.93
C ALA A 15 -50.18 -14.30 8.87
N CYS A 16 -50.35 -13.91 7.59
CA CYS A 16 -49.32 -14.15 6.58
C CYS A 16 -48.09 -13.27 6.86
N ALA A 17 -47.08 -13.89 7.48
CA ALA A 17 -45.77 -13.29 7.67
C ALA A 17 -45.17 -12.88 6.31
N ALA A 18 -44.98 -11.58 6.11
CA ALA A 18 -44.20 -11.06 5.00
C ALA A 18 -42.71 -11.28 5.28
N SER A 19 -42.13 -12.33 4.73
CA SER A 19 -40.68 -12.52 4.73
C SER A 19 -40.05 -11.57 3.70
N ALA A 20 -39.33 -10.56 4.17
CA ALA A 20 -38.57 -9.65 3.30
C ALA A 20 -37.11 -10.09 3.24
N GLN A 21 -36.78 -10.93 2.27
CA GLN A 21 -35.42 -11.16 1.80
C GLN A 21 -35.43 -11.05 0.28
N VAL A 22 -34.46 -10.33 -0.28
CA VAL A 22 -34.46 -9.96 -1.70
C VAL A 22 -33.30 -10.66 -2.40
N THR A 23 -33.59 -11.62 -3.27
CA THR A 23 -32.67 -11.98 -4.36
C THR A 23 -32.85 -10.93 -5.46
N ILE A 24 -31.76 -10.30 -5.89
CA ILE A 24 -31.80 -9.32 -6.99
C ILE A 24 -31.14 -9.95 -8.22
N GLY A 25 -31.88 -10.02 -9.33
CA GLY A 25 -31.36 -10.48 -10.63
C GLY A 25 -31.59 -11.97 -10.94
N SER A 26 -32.06 -12.77 -9.98
CA SER A 26 -32.34 -14.21 -10.13
C SER A 26 -33.67 -14.60 -9.49
N THR A 27 -34.27 -15.69 -10.01
CA THR A 27 -35.51 -16.28 -9.49
C THR A 27 -35.27 -17.34 -8.43
N ASP A 28 -34.01 -17.65 -8.14
CA ASP A 28 -33.65 -18.66 -7.15
C ASP A 28 -33.81 -18.14 -5.72
N ALA A 29 -34.21 -19.05 -4.81
CA ALA A 29 -34.27 -18.73 -3.39
C ALA A 29 -32.87 -18.31 -2.89
N PRO A 30 -32.76 -17.26 -2.05
CA PRO A 30 -31.48 -16.88 -1.47
C PRO A 30 -30.87 -18.07 -0.72
N ASP A 31 -29.56 -18.22 -0.84
CA ASP A 31 -28.82 -19.22 -0.04
C ASP A 31 -29.02 -18.95 1.46
N LYS A 32 -29.15 -20.01 2.27
CA LYS A 32 -29.59 -19.94 3.68
C LYS A 32 -28.67 -19.10 4.58
N ALA A 33 -27.47 -18.78 4.11
CA ALA A 33 -26.49 -17.96 4.82
C ALA A 33 -26.27 -16.56 4.21
N LYS A 34 -27.01 -16.15 3.16
CA LYS A 34 -26.77 -14.88 2.45
C LYS A 34 -27.90 -13.89 2.71
N LEU A 35 -27.63 -12.82 3.48
CA LEU A 35 -28.60 -11.75 3.70
C LEU A 35 -28.91 -10.95 2.41
N LEU A 36 -27.95 -10.85 1.49
CA LEU A 36 -28.09 -10.20 0.20
C LEU A 36 -27.36 -11.03 -0.87
N GLN A 37 -28.09 -11.49 -1.89
CA GLN A 37 -27.55 -12.25 -3.02
C GLN A 37 -27.86 -11.51 -4.33
N ILE A 38 -26.83 -11.25 -5.12
CA ILE A 38 -26.91 -10.67 -6.46
C ILE A 38 -26.49 -11.78 -7.43
N ASP A 39 -27.39 -12.21 -8.29
CA ASP A 39 -27.14 -13.28 -9.25
C ASP A 39 -27.57 -12.83 -10.65
N ASN A 40 -26.57 -12.32 -11.36
CA ASN A 40 -26.46 -12.04 -12.79
C ASN A 40 -25.07 -11.38 -12.95
N SER A 41 -24.51 -11.29 -14.15
CA SER A 41 -23.14 -10.78 -14.42
C SER A 41 -22.85 -9.31 -14.03
N GLY A 42 -23.66 -8.69 -13.18
CA GLY A 42 -23.46 -7.37 -12.59
C GLY A 42 -22.74 -7.41 -11.24
N GLY A 43 -22.54 -6.23 -10.65
CA GLY A 43 -21.90 -6.07 -9.35
C GLY A 43 -22.66 -5.11 -8.44
N LEU A 44 -22.20 -4.96 -7.20
CA LEU A 44 -22.74 -3.97 -6.28
C LEU A 44 -22.20 -2.57 -6.65
N GLY A 45 -23.08 -1.69 -7.10
CA GLY A 45 -22.75 -0.29 -7.30
C GLY A 45 -22.54 0.41 -5.96
N LEU A 46 -21.32 0.85 -5.67
CA LEU A 46 -21.03 1.68 -4.50
C LEU A 46 -21.45 3.14 -4.74
N PRO A 47 -21.86 3.88 -3.70
CA PRO A 47 -22.03 5.33 -3.79
C PRO A 47 -20.77 6.01 -4.32
N ARG A 48 -20.90 6.75 -5.42
CA ARG A 48 -19.80 7.45 -6.07
C ARG A 48 -19.70 8.87 -5.50
N VAL A 49 -18.64 9.15 -4.76
CA VAL A 49 -18.48 10.41 -4.01
C VAL A 49 -17.11 11.05 -4.30
N GLN A 50 -17.00 12.36 -4.18
CA GLN A 50 -15.71 13.03 -4.05
C GLN A 50 -15.39 13.20 -2.56
N LEU A 51 -14.49 12.36 -2.03
CA LEU A 51 -14.03 12.50 -0.65
C LEU A 51 -13.20 13.78 -0.52
N ALA A 52 -13.44 14.51 0.57
CA ALA A 52 -12.82 15.81 0.81
C ALA A 52 -11.68 15.74 1.85
N ASN A 53 -11.79 14.85 2.84
CA ASN A 53 -10.80 14.74 3.92
C ASN A 53 -10.73 13.29 4.44
N LEU A 54 -9.52 12.79 4.71
CA LEU A 54 -9.32 11.42 5.17
C LEU A 54 -9.89 11.19 6.57
N SER A 55 -9.87 12.18 7.45
CA SER A 55 -10.19 12.03 8.88
C SER A 55 -11.59 12.55 9.25
N THR A 56 -12.40 12.88 8.25
CA THR A 56 -13.78 13.34 8.45
C THR A 56 -14.73 12.58 7.52
N LEU A 57 -16.01 12.56 7.89
CA LEU A 57 -17.08 12.00 7.06
C LEU A 57 -17.58 12.99 6.01
N GLN A 58 -16.78 14.00 5.62
CA GLN A 58 -17.14 14.91 4.54
C GLN A 58 -17.04 14.18 3.18
N PRO A 59 -17.96 14.46 2.24
CA PRO A 59 -18.99 15.50 2.27
C PRO A 59 -20.34 15.08 2.91
N PHE A 60 -20.44 13.87 3.46
CA PHE A 60 -21.71 13.33 3.95
C PHE A 60 -22.22 14.03 5.20
N ILE A 61 -21.31 14.32 6.13
CA ILE A 61 -21.61 15.02 7.38
C ILE A 61 -20.71 16.24 7.48
N THR A 62 -21.32 17.39 7.73
CA THR A 62 -20.61 18.65 7.96
C THR A 62 -20.61 18.97 9.46
N GLY A 63 -19.49 19.49 9.98
CA GLY A 63 -19.31 19.80 11.40
C GLY A 63 -18.37 18.85 12.13
N THR A 64 -18.11 19.15 13.40
CA THR A 64 -17.25 18.35 14.27
C THR A 64 -18.04 17.19 14.86
N LEU A 65 -17.63 15.97 14.54
CA LEU A 65 -18.19 14.75 15.13
C LEU A 65 -17.41 14.31 16.36
N SER A 66 -18.11 13.79 17.37
CA SER A 66 -17.47 13.14 18.50
C SER A 66 -16.78 11.83 18.06
N ALA A 67 -15.86 11.31 18.87
CA ALA A 67 -15.20 10.05 18.58
C ALA A 67 -16.20 8.88 18.48
N ASP A 68 -17.27 8.91 19.28
CA ASP A 68 -18.30 7.86 19.27
C ASP A 68 -19.18 7.96 18.02
N ASP A 69 -19.52 9.18 17.57
CA ASP A 69 -20.25 9.38 16.32
C ASP A 69 -19.44 8.88 15.11
N LYS A 70 -18.12 9.12 15.09
CA LYS A 70 -17.27 8.61 14.01
C LYS A 70 -17.23 7.08 13.98
N LYS A 71 -17.14 6.43 15.14
CA LYS A 71 -17.17 4.96 15.25
C LYS A 71 -18.50 4.35 14.84
N ALA A 72 -19.61 5.04 15.10
CA ALA A 72 -20.94 4.57 14.70
C ALA A 72 -21.09 4.40 13.17
N HIS A 73 -20.24 5.07 12.39
CA HIS A 73 -20.23 4.99 10.93
C HIS A 73 -19.14 4.05 10.38
N ALA A 74 -18.43 3.31 11.23
CA ALA A 74 -17.42 2.33 10.80
C ALA A 74 -18.02 1.29 9.86
N GLY A 75 -17.30 0.96 8.78
CA GLY A 75 -17.74 0.03 7.74
C GLY A 75 -18.47 0.65 6.55
N LEU A 76 -18.65 1.98 6.51
CA LEU A 76 -19.15 2.65 5.30
C LEU A 76 -18.19 2.42 4.14
N MET A 77 -18.72 2.01 2.97
CA MET A 77 -17.96 1.78 1.75
C MET A 77 -18.42 2.70 0.63
N VAL A 78 -17.47 3.35 -0.05
CA VAL A 78 -17.76 4.29 -1.14
C VAL A 78 -16.75 4.13 -2.27
N TYR A 79 -17.15 4.50 -3.49
CA TYR A 79 -16.22 4.64 -4.61
C TYR A 79 -15.83 6.11 -4.76
N ASN A 80 -14.60 6.45 -4.38
CA ASN A 80 -14.07 7.80 -4.44
C ASN A 80 -13.73 8.22 -5.88
N LEU A 81 -14.09 9.45 -6.24
CA LEU A 81 -13.83 10.08 -7.54
C LEU A 81 -12.68 11.09 -7.52
N THR A 82 -12.20 11.50 -6.34
CA THR A 82 -11.11 12.47 -6.19
C THR A 82 -9.78 11.86 -6.68
N THR A 83 -9.07 12.58 -7.54
CA THR A 83 -7.78 12.15 -8.14
C THR A 83 -6.57 12.91 -7.60
N THR A 84 -6.79 13.85 -6.68
CA THR A 84 -5.75 14.68 -6.07
C THR A 84 -5.35 14.13 -4.70
N SER A 85 -4.04 14.17 -4.41
CA SER A 85 -3.48 13.78 -3.11
C SER A 85 -4.24 14.44 -1.94
N PRO A 86 -4.56 13.69 -0.87
CA PRO A 86 -4.12 12.32 -0.56
C PRO A 86 -5.00 11.22 -1.17
N PHE A 87 -6.02 11.56 -1.96
CA PHE A 87 -6.97 10.62 -2.52
C PHE A 87 -6.59 10.15 -3.92
N LYS A 88 -6.96 8.89 -4.22
CA LYS A 88 -6.98 8.34 -5.57
C LYS A 88 -8.39 7.82 -5.87
N LYS A 89 -8.68 7.60 -7.15
CA LYS A 89 -9.94 7.00 -7.56
C LYS A 89 -9.94 5.51 -7.16
N GLY A 90 -10.86 5.09 -6.30
CA GLY A 90 -10.82 3.76 -5.72
C GLY A 90 -11.94 3.50 -4.73
N ILE A 91 -11.99 2.29 -4.18
CA ILE A 91 -12.93 1.93 -3.12
C ILE A 91 -12.33 2.36 -1.79
N TYR A 92 -13.07 3.09 -0.97
CA TYR A 92 -12.66 3.49 0.37
C TYR A 92 -13.64 2.93 1.40
N VAL A 93 -13.10 2.52 2.55
CA VAL A 93 -13.83 2.08 3.74
C VAL A 93 -13.53 3.03 4.88
N TRP A 94 -14.56 3.46 5.61
CA TRP A 94 -14.39 4.21 6.85
C TRP A 94 -14.08 3.23 8.00
N ASP A 95 -12.94 3.39 8.68
CA ASP A 95 -12.52 2.50 9.76
C ASP A 95 -13.05 2.91 11.15
N GLY A 96 -13.77 4.03 11.23
CA GLY A 96 -14.22 4.64 12.49
C GLY A 96 -13.45 5.90 12.88
N GLU A 97 -12.34 6.20 12.20
CA GLU A 97 -11.52 7.39 12.41
C GLU A 97 -11.10 8.07 11.11
N LYS A 98 -10.80 7.28 10.07
CA LYS A 98 -10.38 7.73 8.75
C LYS A 98 -10.88 6.83 7.61
N TRP A 99 -10.86 7.38 6.40
CA TRP A 99 -11.05 6.64 5.16
C TRP A 99 -9.77 5.90 4.80
N THR A 100 -9.87 4.59 4.59
CA THR A 100 -8.79 3.72 4.12
C THR A 100 -9.18 3.11 2.77
N GLU A 101 -8.25 3.06 1.82
CA GLU A 101 -8.52 2.44 0.52
C GLU A 101 -8.67 0.92 0.69
N ALA A 102 -9.77 0.34 0.20
CA ALA A 102 -10.10 -1.08 0.37
C ALA A 102 -9.23 -1.99 -0.50
N ALA A 103 -8.66 -1.45 -1.58
CA ALA A 103 -7.84 -2.17 -2.55
C ALA A 103 -6.34 -1.92 -2.32
N GLU A 104 -5.88 -1.98 -1.08
CA GLU A 104 -4.45 -2.15 -0.80
C GLU A 104 -4.06 -3.63 -0.95
N GLY A 105 -4.11 -4.14 -2.18
CA GLY A 105 -3.68 -5.49 -2.55
C GLY A 105 -4.06 -5.75 -3.99
N ALA A 106 -3.15 -5.58 -4.95
CA ALA A 106 -2.08 -6.55 -5.15
C ALA A 106 -0.78 -5.96 -5.71
N ASP A 107 -0.58 -4.64 -5.71
CA ASP A 107 0.63 -4.07 -6.35
C ASP A 107 1.19 -2.80 -5.70
N SER A 108 1.01 -2.67 -4.39
CA SER A 108 1.75 -1.69 -3.58
C SER A 108 1.77 -2.23 -2.15
N GLY A 109 2.96 -2.53 -1.64
CA GLY A 109 3.15 -3.25 -0.38
C GLY A 109 2.69 -2.51 0.87
N SER A 110 1.38 -2.54 1.16
CA SER A 110 0.79 -2.06 2.41
C SER A 110 0.19 -3.19 3.26
N GLY A 111 0.76 -4.39 3.17
CA GLY A 111 0.65 -5.40 4.22
C GLY A 111 1.80 -5.31 5.21
N GLY A 112 2.02 -4.17 5.89
CA GLY A 112 3.08 -4.03 6.91
C GLY A 112 4.46 -4.59 6.50
N GLY A 113 4.72 -4.63 5.20
CA GLY A 113 5.88 -5.30 4.62
C GLY A 113 7.13 -4.49 4.90
N LYS A 114 8.29 -5.14 4.94
CA LYS A 114 9.57 -4.46 5.14
C LYS A 114 9.71 -3.34 4.10
N LYS A 115 9.50 -2.08 4.52
CA LYS A 115 9.70 -0.86 3.70
C LYS A 115 11.18 -0.53 3.57
N TRP A 116 12.04 -1.55 3.48
CA TRP A 116 13.48 -1.38 3.43
C TRP A 116 14.11 -2.58 2.74
N PHE A 117 15.25 -2.34 2.11
CA PHE A 117 16.07 -3.35 1.46
C PHE A 117 17.55 -3.04 1.65
N TYR A 118 18.40 -4.06 1.57
CA TYR A 118 19.86 -3.84 1.60
C TYR A 118 20.31 -3.17 0.31
N MET A 119 21.27 -2.26 0.43
CA MET A 119 22.00 -1.78 -0.74
C MET A 119 22.69 -2.98 -1.44
N PRO A 120 22.65 -3.06 -2.77
CA PRO A 120 23.38 -4.09 -3.49
C PRO A 120 24.88 -4.03 -3.17
N ALA A 121 25.54 -5.19 -3.12
CA ALA A 121 26.97 -5.25 -2.85
C ALA A 121 27.75 -4.43 -3.89
N PHE A 122 28.75 -3.67 -3.43
CA PHE A 122 29.56 -2.82 -4.29
C PHE A 122 30.97 -2.67 -3.72
N ASN A 123 31.92 -2.32 -4.58
CA ASN A 123 33.28 -2.00 -4.17
C ASN A 123 33.36 -0.51 -3.83
N LEU A 124 33.70 -0.19 -2.59
CA LEU A 124 33.95 1.18 -2.17
C LEU A 124 35.33 1.64 -2.65
N PRO A 125 35.45 2.75 -3.41
CA PRO A 125 36.74 3.25 -3.87
C PRO A 125 37.68 3.66 -2.72
N MET A 126 38.81 2.98 -2.60
CA MET A 126 39.81 3.22 -1.54
C MET A 126 41.23 3.34 -2.12
N ASP A 127 41.34 3.87 -3.34
CA ASP A 127 42.59 4.03 -4.09
C ASP A 127 43.63 4.96 -3.42
N ALA A 128 43.19 5.85 -2.53
CA ALA A 128 44.05 6.73 -1.76
C ALA A 128 43.38 7.14 -0.45
N LYS A 129 44.19 7.44 0.57
CA LYS A 129 43.72 8.01 1.84
C LYS A 129 43.13 9.40 1.64
N GLY A 130 42.20 9.79 2.51
CA GLY A 130 41.56 11.11 2.50
C GLY A 130 40.08 11.09 2.14
N SER A 131 39.50 12.27 2.00
CA SER A 131 38.07 12.45 1.77
C SER A 131 37.67 12.09 0.35
N LYS A 132 36.63 11.26 0.23
CA LYS A 132 36.01 10.84 -1.02
C LYS A 132 34.49 10.94 -0.93
N THR A 133 33.85 10.92 -2.09
CA THR A 133 32.40 10.85 -2.22
C THR A 133 32.03 9.62 -3.03
N PHE A 134 30.86 9.04 -2.73
CA PHE A 134 30.30 7.93 -3.49
C PHE A 134 28.78 8.09 -3.59
N ASP A 135 28.24 7.92 -4.79
CA ASP A 135 26.81 8.03 -5.04
C ASP A 135 26.14 6.66 -4.89
N LEU A 136 25.59 6.41 -3.71
CA LEU A 136 24.93 5.15 -3.36
C LEU A 136 23.71 4.89 -4.24
N TYR A 137 22.97 5.95 -4.60
CA TYR A 137 21.79 5.82 -5.45
C TYR A 137 22.16 5.50 -6.89
N ALA A 138 23.17 6.18 -7.45
CA ALA A 138 23.61 5.88 -8.82
C ALA A 138 24.10 4.42 -8.93
N GLU A 139 24.81 3.92 -7.92
CA GLU A 139 25.22 2.52 -7.87
C GLU A 139 24.02 1.56 -7.81
N TYR A 140 23.04 1.85 -6.95
CA TYR A 140 21.77 1.12 -6.90
C TYR A 140 21.06 1.10 -8.25
N GLN A 141 20.89 2.26 -8.89
CA GLN A 141 20.24 2.40 -10.18
C GLN A 141 20.96 1.57 -11.25
N LYS A 142 22.30 1.66 -11.28
CA LYS A 142 23.13 0.89 -12.22
C LYS A 142 22.89 -0.61 -12.06
N GLN A 143 22.93 -1.13 -10.83
CA GLN A 143 22.80 -2.56 -10.59
C GLN A 143 21.38 -3.09 -10.86
N PHE A 144 20.35 -2.27 -10.64
CA PHE A 144 18.94 -2.67 -10.75
C PHE A 144 18.36 -2.47 -12.14
N THR A 145 19.14 -1.95 -13.10
CA THR A 145 18.68 -1.66 -14.47
C THR A 145 19.60 -2.32 -15.49
N GLN A 146 19.06 -3.23 -16.29
CA GLN A 146 19.82 -4.00 -17.28
C GLN A 146 20.54 -3.12 -18.30
N SER A 147 19.92 -2.02 -18.74
CA SER A 147 20.54 -1.08 -19.70
C SER A 147 21.73 -0.31 -19.13
N LEU A 148 21.85 -0.24 -17.80
CA LEU A 148 22.96 0.40 -17.10
C LEU A 148 24.03 -0.60 -16.65
N ASN A 149 23.73 -1.91 -16.66
CA ASN A 149 24.63 -2.99 -16.28
C ASN A 149 24.60 -4.14 -17.30
N THR A 150 25.00 -3.83 -18.54
CA THR A 150 24.89 -4.75 -19.68
C THR A 150 25.77 -6.01 -19.56
N THR A 151 26.84 -5.96 -18.77
CA THR A 151 27.78 -7.08 -18.62
C THR A 151 27.38 -8.05 -17.52
N LEU A 152 26.98 -7.55 -16.34
CA LEU A 152 26.76 -8.38 -15.16
C LEU A 152 25.28 -8.68 -14.88
N TYR A 153 24.35 -7.91 -15.44
CA TYR A 153 22.93 -8.19 -15.27
C TYR A 153 22.53 -9.43 -16.05
N LYS A 154 22.25 -10.53 -15.34
CA LYS A 154 21.78 -11.80 -15.88
C LYS A 154 20.44 -12.15 -15.24
N THR A 155 19.47 -12.57 -16.04
CA THR A 155 18.12 -12.93 -15.60
C THR A 155 17.67 -14.22 -16.29
N SER A 156 16.92 -15.07 -15.58
CA SER A 156 16.23 -16.22 -16.15
C SER A 156 14.93 -15.83 -16.88
N ASN A 157 14.44 -14.61 -16.64
CA ASN A 157 13.25 -14.04 -17.28
C ASN A 157 13.66 -12.77 -18.05
N SER A 158 13.68 -12.85 -19.38
CA SER A 158 14.08 -11.74 -20.25
C SER A 158 13.17 -10.51 -20.18
N SER A 159 11.95 -10.64 -19.64
CA SER A 159 11.05 -9.51 -19.38
C SER A 159 11.47 -8.68 -18.16
N VAL A 160 12.32 -9.21 -17.28
CA VAL A 160 12.83 -8.49 -16.09
C VAL A 160 14.04 -7.66 -16.48
N THR A 161 13.79 -6.50 -17.07
CA THR A 161 14.83 -5.53 -17.46
C THR A 161 15.24 -4.61 -16.29
N THR A 162 14.44 -4.60 -15.23
CA THR A 162 14.57 -3.73 -14.06
C THR A 162 14.09 -4.47 -12.81
N VAL A 163 14.65 -4.19 -11.63
CA VAL A 163 14.18 -4.76 -10.35
C VAL A 163 13.56 -3.64 -9.49
N PRO A 164 12.36 -3.79 -8.88
CA PRO A 164 11.46 -4.95 -8.90
C PRO A 164 10.39 -4.84 -10.02
N ALA A 165 10.69 -5.30 -11.23
CA ALA A 165 9.69 -5.59 -12.26
C ALA A 165 9.27 -7.08 -12.17
N PRO A 166 8.11 -7.52 -12.67
CA PRO A 166 7.31 -6.92 -13.75
C PRO A 166 6.06 -6.11 -13.35
N GLU A 167 5.63 -6.04 -12.09
CA GLU A 167 4.31 -5.46 -11.75
C GLU A 167 4.35 -3.92 -11.58
N ILE A 168 5.35 -3.36 -10.88
CA ILE A 168 5.46 -1.89 -10.64
C ILE A 168 6.47 -1.19 -11.56
N GLY A 169 7.39 -1.93 -12.19
CA GLY A 169 8.30 -1.46 -13.26
C GLY A 169 9.15 -0.22 -12.98
N THR A 170 9.13 0.31 -11.75
CA THR A 170 9.65 1.64 -11.42
C THR A 170 10.59 1.53 -10.23
N LEU A 171 11.84 1.94 -10.40
CA LEU A 171 12.77 2.11 -9.29
C LEU A 171 12.26 3.19 -8.33
N TYR A 172 12.54 3.02 -7.05
CA TYR A 172 12.42 4.14 -6.12
C TYR A 172 13.35 5.26 -6.57
N THR A 173 12.84 6.48 -6.58
CA THR A 173 13.62 7.68 -6.85
C THR A 173 14.45 8.07 -5.61
N ARG A 174 15.48 8.91 -5.79
CA ARG A 174 16.33 9.40 -4.69
C ARG A 174 15.53 9.94 -3.51
N THR A 175 14.45 10.68 -3.79
CA THR A 175 13.62 11.33 -2.77
C THR A 175 12.64 10.38 -2.08
N GLN A 176 12.48 9.16 -2.57
CA GLN A 176 11.67 8.12 -1.95
C GLN A 176 12.48 7.21 -1.02
N LEU A 177 13.78 7.46 -0.86
CA LEU A 177 14.67 6.64 -0.05
C LEU A 177 15.35 7.46 1.06
N ASP A 178 15.54 6.83 2.21
CA ASP A 178 16.52 7.17 3.23
C ASP A 178 17.69 6.18 3.18
N TYR A 179 18.90 6.68 3.40
CA TYR A 179 20.14 5.92 3.24
C TYR A 179 20.80 5.76 4.60
N VAL A 180 20.95 4.52 5.07
CA VAL A 180 21.40 4.23 6.44
C VAL A 180 22.59 3.28 6.41
N VAL A 181 23.76 3.77 6.78
CA VAL A 181 24.91 2.90 7.07
C VAL A 181 24.71 2.32 8.47
N VAL A 182 24.57 1.00 8.58
CA VAL A 182 24.31 0.31 9.86
C VAL A 182 25.56 -0.34 10.45
N ASN A 183 26.60 -0.56 9.64
CA ASN A 183 27.88 -1.11 10.07
C ASN A 183 28.98 -0.72 9.07
N TYR A 184 30.17 -0.39 9.55
CA TYR A 184 31.40 -0.27 8.78
C TYR A 184 32.62 -0.43 9.70
N ASP A 185 33.78 -0.77 9.12
CA ASP A 185 35.05 -0.81 9.85
C ASP A 185 35.65 0.59 9.99
N ALA A 186 35.57 1.14 11.21
CA ALA A 186 36.06 2.48 11.54
C ALA A 186 37.59 2.62 11.49
N SER A 187 38.34 1.51 11.46
CA SER A 187 39.80 1.54 11.26
C SER A 187 40.19 1.75 9.79
N VAL A 188 39.30 1.38 8.86
CA VAL A 188 39.53 1.48 7.42
C VAL A 188 38.91 2.75 6.84
N VAL A 189 37.66 3.06 7.20
CA VAL A 189 36.93 4.23 6.69
C VAL A 189 36.16 4.94 7.80
N THR A 190 35.97 6.25 7.65
CA THR A 190 35.04 7.03 8.48
C THR A 190 33.96 7.62 7.60
N VAL A 191 32.69 7.28 7.85
CA VAL A 191 31.55 7.89 7.14
C VAL A 191 31.21 9.22 7.79
N ASN A 192 31.35 10.33 7.04
CA ASN A 192 31.17 11.68 7.56
C ASN A 192 29.72 12.15 7.45
N SER A 193 29.06 11.90 6.31
CA SER A 193 27.70 12.35 6.05
C SER A 193 27.08 11.62 4.85
N ILE A 194 25.75 11.57 4.80
CA ILE A 194 24.99 11.13 3.63
C ILE A 194 23.93 12.19 3.32
N THR A 195 23.87 12.63 2.06
CA THR A 195 22.89 13.63 1.62
C THR A 195 21.52 13.00 1.36
N ASN A 196 20.46 13.82 1.30
CA ASN A 196 19.12 13.36 0.92
C ASN A 196 19.00 12.85 -0.54
N GLN A 197 20.07 12.99 -1.33
CA GLN A 197 20.18 12.45 -2.68
C GLN A 197 20.91 11.11 -2.72
N GLY A 198 21.37 10.57 -1.58
CA GLY A 198 22.11 9.31 -1.53
C GLY A 198 23.60 9.43 -1.85
N VAL A 199 24.17 10.64 -1.79
CA VAL A 199 25.62 10.84 -1.92
C VAL A 199 26.27 10.77 -0.55
N MET A 200 27.12 9.77 -0.34
CA MET A 200 27.89 9.55 0.88
C MET A 200 29.26 10.24 0.78
N THR A 201 29.67 10.91 1.84
CA THR A 201 31.03 11.44 2.02
C THR A 201 31.73 10.64 3.11
N TYR A 202 32.94 10.16 2.84
CA TYR A 202 33.72 9.32 3.75
C TYR A 202 35.21 9.63 3.63
N ASN A 203 35.96 9.33 4.69
CA ASN A 203 37.42 9.38 4.71
C ASN A 203 37.98 7.97 4.64
N VAL A 204 38.93 7.74 3.74
CA VAL A 204 39.73 6.51 3.70
C VAL A 204 40.92 6.68 4.64
N LEU A 205 41.00 5.82 5.65
CA LEU A 205 42.07 5.78 6.64
C LEU A 205 43.11 4.71 6.31
N ASP A 206 42.66 3.61 5.71
CA ASP A 206 43.48 2.52 5.22
C ASP A 206 43.07 2.12 3.80
N THR A 207 44.07 1.89 2.95
CA THR A 207 43.90 1.47 1.55
C THR A 207 44.09 -0.03 1.37
N ASP A 208 44.51 -0.75 2.41
CA ASP A 208 44.71 -2.21 2.41
C ASP A 208 43.86 -2.88 3.51
N PRO A 209 42.52 -2.85 3.39
CA PRO A 209 41.65 -3.44 4.39
C PRO A 209 41.77 -4.96 4.45
N LEU A 210 41.53 -5.51 5.65
CA LEU A 210 41.38 -6.95 5.80
C LEU A 210 40.20 -7.48 4.97
N PRO A 211 40.24 -8.74 4.49
CA PRO A 211 39.14 -9.35 3.74
C PRO A 211 37.79 -9.41 4.50
N THR A 212 37.82 -9.18 5.82
CA THR A 212 36.65 -9.12 6.69
C THR A 212 36.09 -7.72 6.88
N ALA A 213 36.69 -6.69 6.28
CA ALA A 213 36.19 -5.32 6.36
C ALA A 213 35.05 -5.14 5.37
N PHE A 214 33.82 -5.16 5.88
CA PHE A 214 32.62 -4.89 5.10
C PHE A 214 31.82 -3.74 5.69
N MET A 215 31.03 -3.09 4.83
CA MET A 215 30.07 -2.08 5.21
C MET A 215 28.67 -2.60 4.88
N THR A 216 27.71 -2.37 5.76
CA THR A 216 26.31 -2.70 5.53
C THR A 216 25.51 -1.41 5.42
N ILE A 217 24.77 -1.28 4.32
CA ILE A 217 23.89 -0.15 4.05
C ILE A 217 22.47 -0.66 3.81
N VAL A 218 21.51 0.02 4.41
CA VAL A 218 20.07 -0.23 4.27
C VAL A 218 19.42 0.99 3.63
N PHE A 219 18.57 0.75 2.64
CA PHE A 219 17.72 1.77 2.03
C PHE A 219 16.31 1.62 2.61
N VAL A 220 15.77 2.69 3.18
CA VAL A 220 14.42 2.73 3.76
C VAL A 220 13.52 3.52 2.81
N VAL A 221 12.35 2.97 2.49
CA VAL A 221 11.35 3.57 1.61
C VAL A 221 10.50 4.54 2.42
N LYS A 222 10.44 5.80 1.96
CA LYS A 222 9.66 6.89 2.56
C LYS A 222 8.16 6.71 2.31
N GLU A 223 7.37 7.22 3.24
CA GLU A 223 5.91 7.36 3.11
C GLU A 223 5.52 8.64 2.36
#